data_AF-A0A969JR90-F1
#
_entry.id   AF-A0A969JR90-F1
#
_cell.length_a   1.000
_cell.length_b   1.000
_cell.length_c   1.000
_cell.angle_alpha   90.00
_cell.angle_beta   90.00
_cell.angle_gamma   90.00
#
_symmetry.space_group_name_H-M   'P 1'
#
loop_
_entity.id
_entity.type
_entity.pdbx_description
1 polymer ?
#
loop_
_entity_poly.entity_id
_entity_poly.type
_entity_poly.pdbx_seq_one_letter_code
_entity_poly.pdbx_strand_id
1 'polypeptide(L)'
;MAGFYSSGWPNGQGCSSCPRVLAGEHVWDFPMMDNGELSRRVGEPPPAVFCGGHTHYPFLRQVGETLIVNVGSVGLPFDGDRRGSYAQFTWQRGGWKGEIVRFEYDWDRTLKDFQESGFLSEAGPMPWLVLVEFLYAKSQLYAWMRDYYALVLAGEITVEKTVRKQLDEQGLWEAVAQFL
;
A
#
# COMPACT_ATOMS: atom_id res chain seq x y z
N MET A 1 3.34 -15.66 21.86
CA MET A 1 3.83 -14.27 21.86
C MET A 1 3.56 -13.72 20.47
N ALA A 2 2.79 -12.65 20.32
CA ALA A 2 2.60 -12.00 19.02
C ALA A 2 3.87 -11.16 18.74
N GLY A 3 4.66 -11.56 17.75
CA GLY A 3 5.81 -10.78 17.32
C GLY A 3 5.35 -9.72 16.31
N PHE A 4 5.43 -8.45 16.66
CA PHE A 4 5.37 -7.38 15.68
C PHE A 4 6.74 -7.27 15.02
N TYR A 5 6.88 -7.76 13.79
CA TYR A 5 8.06 -7.50 12.98
C TYR A 5 7.92 -6.10 12.37
N SER A 6 8.18 -5.07 13.15
CA SER A 6 8.68 -3.83 12.55
C SER A 6 10.14 -4.08 12.20
N SER A 7 10.56 -3.83 10.96
CA SER A 7 11.96 -3.63 10.66
C SER A 7 12.44 -2.41 11.46
N GLY A 8 12.86 -2.64 12.71
CA GLY A 8 13.42 -1.62 13.58
C GLY A 8 14.79 -1.22 13.03
N TRP A 9 14.94 0.06 12.68
CA TRP A 9 16.16 0.61 12.11
C TRP A 9 17.15 0.94 13.23
N PRO A 10 18.37 0.37 13.24
CA PRO A 10 19.45 0.89 14.04
C PRO A 10 20.05 2.11 13.32
N ASN A 11 20.09 3.24 14.03
CA ASN A 11 21.00 4.36 13.81
C ASN A 11 20.81 5.19 12.53
N GLY A 12 19.90 6.18 12.56
CA GLY A 12 20.13 7.54 12.00
C GLY A 12 20.57 7.71 10.54
N GLN A 13 20.53 6.67 9.72
CA GLN A 13 20.86 6.72 8.30
C GLN A 13 19.58 6.95 7.51
N GLY A 14 19.60 7.92 6.60
CA GLY A 14 18.48 8.21 5.70
C GLY A 14 18.00 6.97 4.94
N CYS A 15 16.75 7.03 4.47
CA CYS A 15 15.98 5.95 3.87
C CYS A 15 16.71 5.24 2.69
N SER A 16 17.61 4.31 3.01
CA SER A 16 18.37 3.50 2.05
C SER A 16 17.57 2.32 1.49
N SER A 17 16.31 2.16 1.92
CA SER A 17 15.38 1.13 1.46
C SER A 17 14.73 1.46 0.12
N CYS A 18 14.70 2.72 -0.32
CA CYS A 18 14.00 3.09 -1.53
C CYS A 18 14.49 2.28 -2.76
N PRO A 19 15.81 2.14 -3.02
CA PRO A 19 16.30 1.34 -4.14
C PRO A 19 16.01 -0.18 -4.02
N ARG A 20 16.05 -0.74 -2.80
CA ARG A 20 15.80 -2.19 -2.56
C ARG A 20 14.33 -2.56 -2.57
N VAL A 21 13.46 -1.66 -2.14
CA VAL A 21 12.00 -1.77 -2.27
C VAL A 21 11.60 -1.71 -3.74
N LEU A 22 12.22 -0.82 -4.52
CA LEU A 22 12.03 -0.75 -5.97
C LEU A 22 12.61 -1.96 -6.71
N ALA A 23 13.68 -2.57 -6.18
CA ALA A 23 14.23 -3.83 -6.69
C ALA A 23 13.42 -5.08 -6.28
N GLY A 24 12.35 -4.94 -5.50
CA GLY A 24 11.46 -6.04 -5.10
C GLY A 24 12.03 -7.00 -4.03
N GLU A 25 13.25 -6.77 -3.54
CA GLU A 25 13.98 -7.72 -2.69
C GLU A 25 13.38 -7.87 -1.27
N HIS A 26 12.48 -6.98 -0.87
CA HIS A 26 11.80 -7.01 0.44
C HIS A 26 10.31 -6.69 0.39
N VAL A 27 9.71 -6.65 -0.79
CA VAL A 27 8.27 -6.37 -0.93
C VAL A 27 7.49 -7.66 -0.71
N TRP A 28 6.56 -7.61 0.23
CA TRP A 28 5.61 -8.68 0.48
C TRP A 28 4.39 -8.49 -0.41
N ASP A 29 4.46 -8.97 -1.64
CA ASP A 29 3.31 -9.04 -2.56
C ASP A 29 2.39 -10.21 -2.17
N PHE A 30 1.79 -10.09 -0.98
CA PHE A 30 0.96 -11.12 -0.35
C PHE A 30 -0.01 -11.85 -1.30
N PRO A 31 -0.79 -11.19 -2.18
CA PRO A 31 -1.70 -11.91 -3.08
C PRO A 31 -0.99 -12.76 -4.15
N MET A 32 0.24 -12.42 -4.52
CA MET A 32 0.99 -13.07 -5.61
C MET A 32 1.92 -14.19 -5.12
N MET A 33 2.16 -14.29 -3.81
CA MET A 33 3.04 -15.29 -3.24
C MET A 33 2.32 -16.63 -3.05
N ASP A 34 2.99 -17.72 -3.45
CA ASP A 34 2.56 -19.08 -3.13
C ASP A 34 2.90 -19.45 -1.68
N ASN A 35 2.36 -20.58 -1.20
CA ASN A 35 2.56 -21.02 0.17
C ASN A 35 4.03 -21.38 0.48
N GLY A 36 4.81 -21.84 -0.50
CA GLY A 36 6.22 -22.18 -0.30
C GLY A 36 7.06 -20.93 -0.10
N GLU A 37 6.84 -19.90 -0.90
CA GLU A 37 7.49 -18.61 -0.76
C GLU A 37 7.11 -17.92 0.56
N LEU A 38 5.81 -17.90 0.89
CA LEU A 38 5.32 -17.38 2.15
C LEU A 38 5.98 -18.07 3.35
N SER A 39 6.04 -19.40 3.34
CA SER A 39 6.67 -20.18 4.41
C SER A 39 8.17 -19.87 4.55
N ARG A 40 8.90 -19.73 3.43
CA ARG A 40 10.33 -19.40 3.46
C ARG A 40 10.60 -18.01 4.02
N ARG A 41 9.84 -17.01 3.58
CA ARG A 41 10.07 -15.61 3.98
C ARG A 41 9.65 -15.32 5.42
N VAL A 42 8.66 -16.04 5.94
CA VAL A 42 8.22 -15.90 7.33
C VAL A 42 9.31 -16.33 8.32
N GLY A 43 10.19 -17.24 7.89
CA GLY A 43 11.38 -17.66 8.65
C GLY A 43 11.10 -18.82 9.62
N GLU A 44 12.18 -19.30 10.23
CA GLU A 44 12.16 -20.41 11.19
C GLU A 44 12.68 -19.96 12.56
N PRO A 45 12.01 -20.34 13.68
CA PRO A 45 10.75 -21.09 13.73
C PRO A 45 9.56 -20.22 13.26
N PRO A 46 8.54 -20.82 12.63
CA PRO A 46 7.39 -20.07 12.13
C PRO A 46 6.58 -19.48 13.31
N PRO A 47 6.17 -18.20 13.25
CA PRO A 47 5.28 -17.60 14.22
C PRO A 47 3.85 -18.15 14.04
N ALA A 48 3.03 -18.09 15.09
CA ALA A 48 1.61 -18.45 14.97
C ALA A 48 0.81 -17.48 14.08
N VAL A 49 1.22 -16.20 14.05
CA VAL A 49 0.63 -15.15 13.20
C VAL A 49 1.76 -14.29 12.64
N PHE A 50 1.73 -14.02 11.34
CA PHE A 50 2.58 -13.04 10.68
C PHE A 50 1.68 -11.94 10.12
N CYS A 51 1.77 -10.72 10.66
CA CYS A 51 0.91 -9.61 10.30
C CYS A 51 1.72 -8.49 9.63
N GLY A 52 1.33 -8.09 8.43
CA GLY A 52 1.93 -7.04 7.64
C GLY A 52 0.93 -5.99 7.15
N GLY A 53 1.45 -5.02 6.42
CA GLY A 53 0.71 -3.91 5.82
C GLY A 53 1.43 -3.44 4.56
N HIS A 54 1.62 -2.12 4.44
CA HIS A 54 2.42 -1.45 3.40
C HIS A 54 1.84 -1.51 1.98
N THR A 55 1.34 -2.65 1.50
CA THR A 55 0.79 -2.80 0.14
C THR A 55 -0.65 -2.30 0.00
N HIS A 56 -1.33 -2.03 1.12
CA HIS A 56 -2.75 -1.64 1.18
C HIS A 56 -3.73 -2.65 0.54
N TYR A 57 -3.27 -3.87 0.29
CA TYR A 57 -4.05 -4.96 -0.27
C TYR A 57 -4.35 -5.97 0.84
N PRO A 58 -5.59 -6.07 1.34
CA PRO A 58 -5.90 -7.00 2.40
C PRO A 58 -5.70 -8.44 1.93
N PHE A 59 -5.14 -9.25 2.81
CA PHE A 59 -4.81 -10.63 2.53
C PHE A 59 -4.87 -11.43 3.82
N LEU A 60 -5.42 -12.64 3.75
CA LEU A 60 -5.44 -13.55 4.89
C LEU A 60 -5.33 -14.98 4.38
N ARG A 61 -4.33 -15.71 4.87
CA ARG A 61 -4.09 -17.10 4.48
C ARG A 61 -3.41 -17.87 5.61
N GLN A 62 -3.86 -19.10 5.85
CA GLN A 62 -3.14 -20.05 6.70
C GLN A 62 -2.07 -20.76 5.86
N VAL A 63 -0.81 -20.71 6.31
CA VAL A 63 0.32 -21.41 5.69
C VAL A 63 1.04 -22.21 6.77
N GLY A 64 0.95 -23.53 6.71
CA GLY A 64 1.39 -24.39 7.81
C GLY A 64 0.70 -24.00 9.12
N GLU A 65 1.49 -23.74 10.16
CA GLU A 65 1.00 -23.29 11.47
C GLU A 65 0.85 -21.76 11.59
N THR A 66 1.28 -21.00 10.58
CA THR A 66 1.23 -19.53 10.58
C THR A 66 -0.02 -19.00 9.89
N LEU A 67 -0.77 -18.15 10.60
CA LEU A 67 -1.76 -17.28 9.99
C LEU A 67 -1.07 -16.03 9.43
N ILE A 68 -0.96 -15.93 8.10
CA ILE A 68 -0.36 -14.79 7.42
C ILE A 68 -1.45 -13.80 7.05
N VAL A 69 -1.26 -12.54 7.44
CA VAL A 69 -2.23 -11.46 7.27
C VAL A 69 -1.56 -10.21 6.73
N ASN A 70 -2.17 -9.59 5.73
CA ASN A 70 -2.01 -8.17 5.43
C ASN A 70 -3.32 -7.48 5.78
N VAL A 71 -3.24 -6.47 6.65
CA VAL A 71 -4.42 -5.78 7.18
C VAL A 71 -5.13 -4.90 6.15
N GLY A 72 -4.49 -4.64 5.01
CA GLY A 72 -4.98 -3.68 4.01
C GLY A 72 -4.66 -2.25 4.43
N SER A 73 -5.60 -1.33 4.18
CA SER A 73 -5.47 0.08 4.54
C SER A 73 -6.80 0.64 5.02
N VAL A 74 -6.74 1.49 6.04
CA VAL A 74 -7.89 2.23 6.57
C VAL A 74 -8.31 3.34 5.62
N GLY A 75 -7.35 4.10 5.08
CA GLY A 75 -7.63 5.34 4.35
C GLY A 75 -7.37 5.29 2.84
N LEU A 76 -6.65 4.28 2.35
CA LEU A 76 -6.24 4.23 0.93
C LEU A 76 -6.10 2.78 0.42
N PRO A 77 -7.18 1.98 0.36
CA PRO A 77 -7.14 0.59 -0.09
C PRO A 77 -6.83 0.47 -1.60
N PHE A 78 -6.17 -0.62 -2.02
CA PHE A 78 -5.75 -0.82 -3.43
C PHE A 78 -6.36 -2.04 -4.13
N ASP A 79 -7.32 -2.71 -3.50
CA ASP A 79 -7.95 -3.90 -4.05
C ASP A 79 -9.25 -3.65 -4.83
N GLY A 80 -9.65 -2.39 -4.99
CA GLY A 80 -10.86 -1.97 -5.72
C GLY A 80 -12.09 -1.79 -4.83
N ASP A 81 -12.00 -2.09 -3.53
CA ASP A 81 -13.02 -1.75 -2.54
C ASP A 81 -12.56 -0.52 -1.74
N ARG A 82 -13.31 0.59 -1.85
CA ARG A 82 -12.98 1.87 -1.21
C ARG A 82 -13.18 1.87 0.31
N ARG A 83 -13.87 0.87 0.88
CA ARG A 83 -14.07 0.75 2.32
C ARG A 83 -12.75 0.55 3.03
N GLY A 84 -12.61 1.18 4.20
CA GLY A 84 -11.45 0.97 5.06
C GLY A 84 -11.33 -0.49 5.49
N SER A 85 -10.10 -0.95 5.69
CA SER A 85 -9.79 -2.33 6.07
C SER A 85 -8.91 -2.38 7.30
N TYR A 86 -9.20 -3.33 8.20
CA TYR A 86 -8.31 -3.76 9.27
C TYR A 86 -8.43 -5.27 9.49
N ALA A 87 -7.48 -5.87 10.21
CA ALA A 87 -7.59 -7.25 10.63
C ALA A 87 -8.05 -7.36 12.09
N GLN A 88 -9.02 -8.22 12.35
CA GLN A 88 -9.46 -8.57 13.69
C GLN A 88 -8.92 -9.96 14.05
N PHE A 89 -8.22 -10.06 15.18
CA PHE A 89 -7.65 -11.31 15.66
C PHE A 89 -8.34 -11.75 16.95
N THR A 90 -8.81 -12.98 16.98
CA THR A 90 -9.40 -13.58 18.18
C THR A 90 -8.64 -14.84 18.56
N TRP A 91 -8.28 -14.96 19.85
CA TRP A 91 -7.73 -16.21 20.38
C TRP A 91 -8.87 -17.14 20.79
N GLN A 92 -8.98 -18.30 20.16
CA GLN A 92 -10.03 -19.28 20.44
C GLN A 92 -9.45 -20.70 20.47
N ARG A 93 -9.84 -21.49 21.48
CA ARG A 93 -9.52 -22.93 21.59
C ARG A 93 -8.02 -23.25 21.38
N GLY A 94 -7.13 -22.37 21.88
CA GLY A 94 -5.68 -22.57 21.82
C GLY A 94 -5.02 -22.13 20.51
N GLY A 95 -5.70 -21.40 19.62
CA GLY A 95 -5.12 -20.85 18.40
C GLY A 95 -5.66 -19.48 18.03
N TRP A 96 -4.92 -18.79 17.15
CA TRP A 96 -5.37 -17.53 16.56
C TRP A 96 -6.35 -17.78 15.42
N LYS A 97 -7.44 -17.00 15.40
CA LYS A 97 -8.30 -16.78 14.24
C LYS A 97 -8.15 -15.32 13.83
N GLY A 98 -8.19 -15.08 12.53
CA GLY A 98 -8.19 -13.73 11.97
C GLY A 98 -9.29 -13.59 10.94
N GLU A 99 -9.74 -12.35 10.76
CA GLU A 99 -10.60 -11.94 9.66
C GLU A 99 -10.22 -10.54 9.21
N ILE A 100 -10.50 -10.22 7.94
CA ILE A 100 -10.41 -8.84 7.43
C ILE A 100 -11.78 -8.21 7.58
N VAL A 101 -11.85 -7.13 8.35
CA VAL A 101 -13.07 -6.35 8.53
C VAL A 101 -13.03 -5.15 7.61
N ARG A 102 -14.14 -4.94 6.89
CA ARG A 102 -14.38 -3.75 6.09
C ARG A 102 -15.38 -2.84 6.76
N PHE A 103 -15.13 -1.53 6.70
CA PHE A 103 -16.01 -0.54 7.26
C PHE A 103 -16.20 0.64 6.31
N GLU A 104 -17.43 1.14 6.29
CA GLU A 104 -17.77 2.38 5.60
C GLU A 104 -17.37 3.58 6.43
N TYR A 105 -17.08 4.67 5.75
CA TYR A 105 -16.81 5.98 6.34
C TYR A 105 -17.44 7.04 5.43
N ASP A 106 -17.52 8.27 5.92
CA ASP A 106 -18.04 9.40 5.14
C ASP A 106 -17.06 9.76 4.01
N TRP A 107 -17.25 9.11 2.87
CA TRP A 107 -16.36 9.22 1.72
C TRP A 107 -16.45 10.61 1.08
N ASP A 108 -17.66 11.15 0.97
CA ASP A 108 -17.90 12.48 0.40
C ASP A 108 -17.23 13.56 1.25
N ARG A 109 -17.34 13.46 2.59
CA ARG A 109 -16.60 14.35 3.48
C ARG A 109 -15.10 14.19 3.34
N THR A 110 -14.59 12.96 3.26
CA THR A 110 -13.15 12.72 3.12
C THR A 110 -12.61 13.31 1.80
N LEU A 111 -13.35 13.16 0.71
CA LEU A 111 -13.02 13.76 -0.58
C LEU A 111 -12.99 15.29 -0.50
N LYS A 112 -14.01 15.89 0.13
CA LYS A 112 -14.08 17.33 0.35
C LYS A 112 -12.91 17.84 1.19
N ASP A 113 -12.60 17.16 2.30
CA ASP A 113 -11.46 17.49 3.17
C ASP A 113 -10.14 17.37 2.40
N PHE A 114 -9.99 16.37 1.52
CA PHE A 114 -8.82 16.22 0.65
C PHE A 114 -8.68 17.42 -0.31
N GLN A 115 -9.77 17.84 -0.97
CA GLN A 115 -9.79 18.99 -1.87
C GLN A 115 -9.47 20.30 -1.14
N GLU A 116 -10.05 20.50 0.04
CA GLU A 116 -9.92 21.75 0.82
C GLU A 116 -8.61 21.84 1.62
N SER A 117 -7.90 20.72 1.79
CA SER A 117 -6.65 20.67 2.57
C SER A 117 -5.48 21.47 1.96
N GLY A 118 -5.59 21.91 0.70
CA GLY A 118 -4.48 22.49 -0.06
C GLY A 118 -3.50 21.44 -0.59
N PHE A 119 -3.68 20.15 -0.31
CA PHE A 119 -2.74 19.10 -0.71
C PHE A 119 -2.59 19.02 -2.24
N LEU A 120 -3.68 19.10 -3.00
CA LEU A 120 -3.64 19.08 -4.47
C LEU A 120 -2.93 20.31 -5.06
N SER A 121 -3.12 21.49 -4.49
CA SER A 121 -2.59 22.74 -5.01
C SER A 121 -1.17 23.05 -4.56
N GLU A 122 -0.76 22.59 -3.37
CA GLU A 122 0.47 23.03 -2.72
C GLU A 122 1.58 21.95 -2.68
N ALA A 123 1.24 20.66 -2.70
CA ALA A 123 2.23 19.58 -2.58
C ALA A 123 2.81 19.10 -3.92
N GLY A 124 2.61 19.86 -5.00
CA GLY A 124 3.15 19.60 -6.32
C GLY A 124 2.35 18.57 -7.12
N PRO A 125 2.97 17.81 -8.04
CA PRO A 125 2.25 16.94 -8.98
C PRO A 125 1.86 15.56 -8.42
N MET A 126 2.54 15.05 -7.40
CA MET A 126 2.27 13.71 -6.86
C MET A 126 0.85 13.51 -6.26
N PRO A 127 0.26 14.49 -5.56
CA PRO A 127 -1.11 14.41 -5.05
C PRO A 127 -2.17 13.99 -6.09
N TRP A 128 -1.96 14.26 -7.38
CA TRP A 128 -2.88 13.82 -8.43
C TRP A 128 -2.95 12.29 -8.55
N LEU A 129 -1.83 11.59 -8.35
CA LEU A 129 -1.82 10.12 -8.31
C LEU A 129 -2.55 9.61 -7.06
N VAL A 130 -2.38 10.28 -5.92
CA VAL A 130 -3.04 9.92 -4.66
C VAL A 130 -4.56 10.14 -4.75
N LEU A 131 -5.01 11.20 -5.43
CA LEU A 131 -6.41 11.42 -5.70
C LEU A 131 -7.00 10.26 -6.52
N VAL A 132 -6.33 9.86 -7.61
CA VAL A 132 -6.77 8.70 -8.41
C VAL A 132 -6.78 7.42 -7.57
N GLU A 133 -5.76 7.20 -6.74
CA GLU A 133 -5.71 6.07 -5.81
C GLU A 133 -6.93 6.04 -4.88
N PHE A 134 -7.29 7.19 -4.31
CA PHE A 134 -8.46 7.33 -3.45
C PHE A 134 -9.78 7.14 -4.21
N LEU A 135 -9.88 7.71 -5.42
CA LEU A 135 -11.06 7.62 -6.27
C LEU A 135 -11.30 6.19 -6.78
N TYR A 136 -10.27 5.40 -7.08
CA TYR A 136 -10.46 4.11 -7.75
C TYR A 136 -10.05 2.90 -6.89
N ALA A 137 -9.51 3.13 -5.70
CA ALA A 137 -8.95 2.10 -4.84
C ALA A 137 -7.95 1.20 -5.59
N LYS A 138 -7.03 1.82 -6.34
CA LYS A 138 -5.99 1.16 -7.14
C LYS A 138 -4.70 1.95 -7.06
N SER A 139 -3.58 1.26 -6.81
CA SER A 139 -2.28 1.92 -6.70
C SER A 139 -1.85 2.57 -8.01
N GLN A 140 -1.43 3.82 -7.93
CA GLN A 140 -0.85 4.61 -9.01
C GLN A 140 0.59 4.99 -8.69
N LEU A 141 0.87 5.31 -7.43
CA LEU A 141 2.17 5.73 -6.97
C LEU A 141 3.20 4.61 -7.11
N TYR A 142 2.83 3.36 -6.81
CA TYR A 142 3.75 2.23 -6.99
C TYR A 142 4.11 2.03 -8.47
N ALA A 143 3.13 2.09 -9.37
CA ALA A 143 3.38 2.00 -10.82
C ALA A 143 4.27 3.15 -11.29
N TRP A 144 4.01 4.37 -10.83
CA TRP A 144 4.82 5.54 -11.14
C TRP A 144 6.26 5.38 -10.65
N MET A 145 6.43 4.89 -9.41
CA MET A 145 7.75 4.65 -8.83
C MET A 145 8.53 3.61 -9.63
N ARG A 146 7.89 2.54 -10.09
CA ARG A 146 8.53 1.51 -10.92
C ARG A 146 8.98 2.09 -12.28
N ASP A 147 8.12 2.87 -12.93
CA ASP A 147 8.31 3.24 -14.33
C ASP A 147 9.11 4.54 -14.51
N TYR A 148 9.04 5.47 -13.56
CA TYR A 148 9.53 6.84 -13.73
C TYR A 148 10.55 7.29 -12.69
N TYR A 149 10.61 6.67 -11.50
CA TYR A 149 11.44 7.17 -10.40
C TYR A 149 12.91 7.34 -10.77
N ALA A 150 13.51 6.36 -11.46
CA ALA A 150 14.92 6.40 -11.83
C ALA A 150 15.23 7.57 -12.79
N LEU A 151 14.36 7.81 -13.77
CA LEU A 151 14.50 8.88 -14.76
C LEU A 151 14.32 10.26 -14.11
N VAL A 152 13.37 10.38 -13.19
CA VAL A 152 13.14 11.60 -12.41
C VAL A 152 14.34 11.90 -11.52
N LEU A 153 14.88 10.89 -10.83
CA LEU A 153 16.04 11.04 -9.96
C LEU A 153 17.30 11.45 -10.76
N ALA A 154 17.45 10.94 -11.98
CA ALA A 154 18.51 11.32 -12.91
C ALA A 154 18.31 12.73 -13.52
N GLY A 155 17.16 13.37 -13.29
CA GLY A 155 16.83 14.68 -13.85
C GLY A 155 16.47 14.66 -15.34
N GLU A 156 16.22 13.48 -15.92
CA GLU A 156 15.93 13.31 -17.34
C GLU A 156 14.49 13.73 -17.70
N ILE A 157 13.56 13.58 -16.76
CA ILE A 157 12.16 13.98 -16.91
C ILE A 157 11.62 14.51 -15.59
N THR A 158 10.73 15.51 -15.63
CA THR A 158 10.14 16.09 -14.43
C THR A 158 9.02 15.22 -13.88
N VAL A 159 8.79 15.29 -12.56
CA VAL A 159 7.66 14.62 -11.89
C VAL A 159 6.32 15.04 -12.51
N GLU A 160 6.15 16.32 -12.85
CA GLU A 160 4.93 16.83 -13.46
C GLU A 160 4.63 16.17 -14.81
N LYS A 161 5.64 16.04 -15.68
CA LYS A 161 5.49 15.39 -16.99
C LYS A 161 5.14 13.92 -16.85
N THR A 162 5.74 13.20 -15.90
CA THR A 162 5.51 11.76 -15.73
C THR A 162 4.15 11.46 -15.09
N VAL A 163 3.73 12.24 -14.08
CA VAL A 163 2.38 12.14 -13.52
C VAL A 163 1.34 12.39 -14.61
N ARG A 164 1.50 13.47 -15.38
CA ARG A 164 0.55 13.82 -16.45
C ARG A 164 0.48 12.71 -17.50
N LYS A 165 1.64 12.25 -17.98
CA LYS A 165 1.75 11.15 -18.95
C LYS A 165 1.04 9.88 -18.47
N GLN A 166 1.28 9.45 -17.22
CA GLN A 166 0.65 8.24 -16.67
C GLN A 166 -0.88 8.36 -16.63
N LEU A 167 -1.40 9.51 -16.22
CA LEU A 167 -2.85 9.71 -16.12
C LEU A 167 -3.51 9.87 -17.50
N ASP A 168 -2.86 10.53 -18.45
CA ASP A 168 -3.34 10.64 -19.83
C ASP A 168 -3.38 9.27 -20.52
N GLU A 169 -2.36 8.43 -20.34
CA GLU A 169 -2.31 7.07 -20.91
C GLU A 169 -3.42 6.14 -20.38
N GLN A 170 -3.88 6.40 -19.16
CA GLN A 170 -5.02 5.69 -18.55
C GLN A 170 -6.37 6.34 -18.88
N GLY A 171 -6.39 7.48 -19.58
CA GLY A 171 -7.60 8.26 -19.84
C GLY A 171 -8.23 8.87 -18.59
N LEU A 172 -7.44 9.05 -17.52
CA LEU A 172 -7.92 9.49 -16.20
C LEU A 172 -7.72 10.98 -15.96
N TRP A 173 -6.86 11.65 -16.72
CA TRP A 173 -6.54 13.06 -16.48
C TRP A 173 -7.79 13.95 -16.47
N GLU A 174 -8.62 13.89 -17.50
CA GLU A 174 -9.84 14.71 -17.60
C GLU A 174 -10.78 14.47 -16.41
N ALA A 175 -10.87 13.21 -15.94
CA ALA A 175 -11.70 12.84 -14.81
C ALA A 175 -11.21 13.41 -13.47
N VAL A 176 -9.91 13.70 -13.34
CA VAL A 176 -9.36 14.31 -12.12
C VAL A 176 -9.13 15.80 -12.22
N ALA A 177 -8.97 16.34 -13.43
CA ALA A 177 -8.80 17.78 -13.65
C ALA A 177 -10.02 18.60 -13.21
N GLN A 178 -11.22 17.99 -13.16
CA GLN A 178 -12.43 18.64 -12.62
C GLN A 178 -12.37 18.92 -11.10
N PHE A 179 -11.35 18.41 -10.41
CA PHE A 179 -11.12 18.65 -8.98
C PHE A 179 -10.21 19.86 -8.71
N LEU A 180 -9.81 20.59 -9.75
CA LEU A 180 -9.21 21.94 -9.69
C LEU A 180 -10.29 23.01 -9.43
#